data_AF-A0A6H1RAE9-F1
#
_entry.id   AF-A0A6H1RAE9-F1
#
_cell.length_a   1.000
_cell.length_b   1.000
_cell.length_c   1.000
_cell.angle_alpha   90.00
_cell.angle_beta   90.00
_cell.angle_gamma   90.00
#
_symmetry.space_group_name_H-M   'P 1'
#
loop_
_entity.id
_entity.type
_entity.pdbx_description
1 polymer ?
#
loop_
_entity_poly.entity_id
_entity_poly.type
_entity_poly.pdbx_seq_one_letter_code
_entity_poly.pdbx_strand_id
1 'polypeptide(L)'
;MAGIDEVRAGIDLAHQKMQEGIAVFQQGNLVLEEAQAALVTATQGSTQEEMQHAHGMLAEVTQTINGVQGTLSAAINSTQGYAGRL
;
A
#
# COMPACT_ATOMS: atom_id res chain seq x y z
N MET A 1 -2.72 -34.23 8.19
CA MET A 1 -1.48 -33.45 7.98
C MET A 1 -1.64 -32.83 6.61
N ALA A 2 -1.59 -31.51 6.49
CA ALA A 2 -1.69 -30.89 5.18
C ALA A 2 -0.53 -31.39 4.31
N GLY A 3 -0.82 -31.88 3.10
CA GLY A 3 0.22 -32.33 2.18
C GLY A 3 1.10 -31.14 1.75
N ILE A 4 2.32 -31.41 1.29
CA ILE A 4 3.22 -30.37 0.73
C ILE A 4 2.49 -29.57 -0.37
N ASP A 5 1.64 -30.23 -1.15
CA ASP A 5 0.82 -29.60 -2.20
C ASP A 5 -0.24 -28.63 -1.65
N GLU A 6 -0.87 -28.92 -0.51
CA GLU A 6 -1.81 -27.99 0.14
C GLU A 6 -1.07 -26.76 0.71
N VAL A 7 0.14 -26.95 1.23
CA VAL A 7 0.97 -25.83 1.72
C VAL A 7 1.38 -24.92 0.56
N ARG A 8 1.81 -25.48 -0.57
CA ARG A 8 2.14 -24.72 -1.78
C ARG A 8 0.92 -23.94 -2.30
N ALA A 9 -0.23 -24.60 -2.42
CA ALA A 9 -1.47 -23.94 -2.86
C ALA A 9 -1.89 -22.80 -1.92
N GLY A 10 -1.72 -22.97 -0.60
CA GLY A 10 -1.97 -21.92 0.39
C GLY A 10 -1.04 -20.72 0.24
N ILE A 11 0.25 -20.96 -0.04
CA ILE A 11 1.23 -19.88 -0.28
C ILE A 11 0.92 -19.14 -1.58
N ASP A 12 0.56 -19.85 -2.64
CA ASP A 12 0.19 -19.24 -3.92
C ASP A 12 -1.04 -18.33 -3.77
N LEU A 13 -2.05 -18.78 -3.03
CA LEU A 13 -3.22 -17.97 -2.70
C LEU A 13 -2.83 -16.72 -1.88
N ALA A 14 -2.03 -16.89 -0.84
CA ALA A 14 -1.56 -15.76 -0.02
C ALA A 14 -0.79 -14.75 -0.88
N HIS A 15 0.09 -15.24 -1.76
CA HIS A 15 0.86 -14.42 -2.69
C HIS A 15 -0.05 -13.63 -3.62
N GLN A 16 -1.05 -14.27 -4.23
CA GLN A 16 -2.03 -13.59 -5.07
C GLN A 16 -2.74 -12.46 -4.29
N LYS A 17 -3.17 -12.73 -3.06
CA LYS A 17 -3.83 -11.72 -2.21
C LYS A 17 -2.93 -10.56 -1.81
N MET A 18 -1.64 -10.82 -1.59
CA MET A 18 -0.68 -9.75 -1.34
C MET A 18 -0.45 -8.89 -2.60
N GLN A 19 -0.39 -9.48 -3.79
CA GLN A 19 -0.31 -8.73 -5.05
C GLN A 19 -1.56 -7.88 -5.31
N GLU A 20 -2.76 -8.44 -5.09
CA GLU A 20 -4.02 -7.69 -5.13
C GLU A 20 -3.98 -6.49 -4.16
N GLY A 21 -3.45 -6.70 -2.93
CA GLY A 21 -3.28 -5.63 -1.94
C GLY A 21 -2.35 -4.51 -2.41
N ILE A 22 -1.21 -4.84 -3.04
CA ILE A 22 -0.30 -3.83 -3.63
C ILE A 22 -1.04 -2.99 -4.68
N ALA A 23 -1.81 -3.62 -5.57
CA ALA A 23 -2.56 -2.90 -6.58
C ALA A 23 -3.59 -1.93 -5.96
N VAL A 24 -4.27 -2.34 -4.89
CA VAL A 24 -5.19 -1.48 -4.14
C VAL A 24 -4.46 -0.28 -3.54
N PHE A 25 -3.27 -0.47 -2.96
CA PHE A 25 -2.47 0.63 -2.42
C PHE A 25 -1.97 1.60 -3.49
N GLN A 26 -1.58 1.09 -4.66
CA GLN A 26 -1.20 1.91 -5.80
C GLN A 26 -2.38 2.76 -6.29
N GLN A 27 -3.57 2.15 -6.41
CA GLN A 27 -4.78 2.87 -6.76
C GLN A 27 -5.16 3.91 -5.67
N GLY A 28 -4.99 3.56 -4.40
CA GLY A 28 -5.23 4.48 -3.28
C GLY A 28 -4.31 5.70 -3.33
N ASN A 29 -3.03 5.52 -3.66
CA ASN A 29 -2.10 6.63 -3.85
C ASN A 29 -2.55 7.58 -4.96
N LEU A 30 -3.03 7.08 -6.10
CA LEU A 30 -3.56 7.92 -7.17
C LEU A 30 -4.74 8.79 -6.69
N VAL A 31 -5.68 8.21 -5.95
CA VAL A 31 -6.83 8.94 -5.38
C VAL A 31 -6.37 9.98 -4.35
N LEU A 32 -5.34 9.69 -3.57
CA LEU A 32 -4.77 10.64 -2.60
C LEU A 32 -4.01 11.79 -3.28
N GLU A 33 -3.32 11.53 -4.38
CA GLU A 33 -2.70 12.58 -5.21
C GLU A 33 -3.76 13.53 -5.79
N GLU A 34 -4.87 12.97 -6.31
CA GLU A 34 -6.02 13.77 -6.76
C GLU A 34 -6.62 14.60 -5.62
N ALA A 35 -6.81 14.00 -4.44
CA ALA A 35 -7.30 14.70 -3.26
C ALA A 35 -6.36 15.82 -2.82
N GLN A 36 -5.04 15.61 -2.86
CA GLN A 36 -4.04 16.63 -2.55
C GLN A 36 -4.13 17.79 -3.56
N ALA A 37 -4.21 17.50 -4.86
CA ALA A 37 -4.35 18.53 -5.89
C ALA A 37 -5.64 19.34 -5.75
N ALA A 38 -6.76 18.66 -5.45
CA ALA A 38 -8.04 19.31 -5.18
C ALA A 38 -7.96 20.20 -3.94
N LEU A 39 -7.32 19.72 -2.87
CA LEU A 39 -7.15 20.49 -1.64
C LEU A 39 -6.30 21.73 -1.87
N VAL A 40 -5.17 21.61 -2.57
CA VAL A 40 -4.30 22.76 -2.91
C VAL A 40 -5.10 23.79 -3.69
N THR A 41 -5.89 23.35 -4.67
CA THR A 41 -6.71 24.24 -5.50
C THR A 41 -7.78 24.95 -4.67
N ALA A 42 -8.45 24.24 -3.77
CA ALA A 42 -9.49 24.81 -2.91
C ALA A 42 -8.94 25.81 -1.87
N THR A 43 -7.66 25.69 -1.50
CA THR A 43 -7.01 26.55 -0.50
C THR A 43 -6.11 27.62 -1.10
N GLN A 44 -6.02 27.71 -2.44
CA GLN A 44 -5.28 28.78 -3.12
C GLN A 44 -5.78 30.15 -2.65
N GLY A 45 -4.86 30.96 -2.12
CA GLY A 45 -5.15 32.28 -1.58
C GLY A 45 -5.59 32.32 -0.12
N SER A 46 -5.73 31.16 0.54
CA SER A 46 -5.95 31.07 1.99
C SER A 46 -4.61 30.95 2.73
N THR A 47 -4.42 31.73 3.80
CA THR A 47 -3.27 31.62 4.71
C THR A 47 -3.62 30.88 6.00
N GLN A 48 -4.66 30.03 5.98
CA GLN A 48 -5.09 29.29 7.17
C GLN A 48 -4.11 28.16 7.52
N GLU A 49 -3.61 28.20 8.76
CA GLU A 49 -2.69 27.23 9.36
C GLU A 49 -3.30 25.80 9.38
N GLU A 50 -4.62 25.70 9.56
CA GLU A 50 -5.38 24.45 9.50
C GLU A 50 -5.22 23.71 8.16
N MET A 51 -5.11 24.45 7.05
CA MET A 51 -4.93 23.85 5.73
C MET A 51 -3.50 23.34 5.53
N GLN A 52 -2.50 24.05 6.05
CA GLN A 52 -1.12 23.56 6.09
C GLN A 52 -1.03 22.25 6.89
N HIS A 53 -1.73 22.17 8.02
CA HIS A 53 -1.79 20.93 8.80
C HIS A 53 -2.44 19.78 8.01
N ALA A 54 -3.57 20.01 7.35
CA ALA A 54 -4.24 19.01 6.52
C ALA A 54 -3.35 18.50 5.35
N HIS A 55 -2.58 19.39 4.71
CA HIS A 55 -1.59 19.00 3.70
C HIS A 55 -0.50 18.09 4.28
N GLY A 56 -0.01 18.40 5.48
CA GLY A 56 0.96 17.56 6.19
C GLY A 56 0.41 16.17 6.51
N MET A 57 -0.83 16.09 7.00
CA MET A 57 -1.49 14.82 7.28
C MET A 57 -1.66 13.96 6.02
N LEU A 58 -2.05 14.56 4.89
CA LEU A 58 -2.14 13.82 3.62
C LEU A 58 -0.79 13.27 3.16
N ALA A 59 0.29 14.05 3.30
CA ALA A 59 1.64 13.60 2.98
C ALA A 59 2.08 12.42 3.87
N GLU A 60 1.74 12.45 5.16
CA GLU A 60 2.00 11.35 6.11
C GLU A 60 1.27 10.06 5.71
N VAL A 61 0.01 10.17 5.27
CA VAL A 61 -0.76 9.02 4.78
C VAL A 61 -0.09 8.39 3.56
N THR A 62 0.29 9.19 2.55
CA THR A 62 0.99 8.69 1.35
C THR A 62 2.30 8.00 1.72
N GLN A 63 3.08 8.60 2.62
CA GLN A 63 4.33 7.98 3.10
C GLN A 63 4.08 6.66 3.84
N THR A 64 3.03 6.58 4.65
CA THR A 64 2.64 5.35 5.36
C THR A 64 2.26 4.25 4.37
N ILE A 65 1.46 4.56 3.35
CA ILE A 65 1.07 3.60 2.31
C ILE A 65 2.30 3.07 1.58
N ASN A 66 3.26 3.92 1.23
CA ASN A 66 4.50 3.50 0.59
C ASN A 66 5.32 2.54 1.49
N GLY A 67 5.37 2.81 2.80
CA GLY A 67 6.00 1.91 3.77
C GLY A 67 5.30 0.54 3.89
N VAL A 68 3.96 0.55 3.86
CA VAL A 68 3.15 -0.68 3.83
C VAL A 68 3.40 -1.48 2.56
N GLN A 69 3.43 -0.83 1.38
CA GLN A 69 3.76 -1.48 0.11
C GLN A 69 5.13 -2.15 0.16
N GLY A 70 6.16 -1.47 0.68
CA GLY A 70 7.49 -2.03 0.83
C GLY A 70 7.54 -3.25 1.77
N THR A 71 6.83 -3.18 2.90
CA THR A 71 6.73 -4.30 3.85
C THR A 71 6.01 -5.49 3.22
N LEU A 72 4.95 -5.23 2.45
CA LEU A 72 4.19 -6.25 1.74
C LEU A 72 5.02 -6.93 0.63
N SER A 73 5.80 -6.15 -0.14
CA SER A 73 6.74 -6.71 -1.11
C SER A 73 7.82 -7.57 -0.46
N ALA A 74 8.32 -7.18 0.71
CA ALA A 74 9.26 -8.01 1.47
C ALA A 74 8.63 -9.33 1.95
N ALA A 75 7.37 -9.29 2.41
CA ALA A 75 6.62 -10.48 2.79
C ALA A 75 6.42 -11.44 1.60
N ILE A 76 6.03 -10.91 0.43
CA ILE A 76 5.93 -11.68 -0.83
C ILE A 76 7.24 -12.41 -1.11
N ASN A 77 8.38 -11.70 -1.13
CA ASN A 77 9.69 -12.30 -1.41
C ASN A 77 10.05 -13.40 -0.41
N SER A 78 9.76 -13.18 0.88
CA SER A 78 9.99 -14.18 1.94
C SER A 78 9.16 -15.45 1.73
N THR A 79 7.86 -15.30 1.42
CA THR A 79 6.95 -16.44 1.19
C THR A 79 7.31 -17.23 -0.06
N GLN A 80 7.69 -16.57 -1.17
CA GLN A 80 8.17 -17.24 -2.37
C GLN A 80 9.48 -18.01 -2.12
N GLY A 81 10.40 -17.43 -1.35
CA GLY A 81 11.64 -18.09 -0.95
C GLY A 81 11.40 -19.36 -0.12
N TYR A 82 10.36 -19.37 0.70
CA TYR A 82 9.93 -20.59 1.41
C TYR A 82 9.30 -21.62 0.47
N ALA A 83 8.35 -21.21 -0.40
CA ALA A 83 7.71 -22.11 -1.36
C ALA A 83 8.70 -22.80 -2.31
N GLY A 84 9.74 -22.09 -2.77
CA GLY A 84 10.78 -22.67 -3.62
C GLY A 84 11.72 -23.67 -2.92
N ARG A 85 11.66 -23.77 -1.59
CA ARG A 85 12.44 -24.72 -0.78
C ARG A 85 11.64 -25.94 -0.32
N LEU A 86 10.30 -25.90 -0.43
CA LEU A 86 9.40 -27.05 -0.26
C LEU A 86 9.52 -28.00 -1.43
#